data_AF-T1KJR1-F1
#
_entry.id   AF-T1KJR1-F1
#
_cell.length_a   1.000
_cell.length_b   1.000
_cell.length_c   1.000
_cell.angle_alpha   90.00
_cell.angle_beta   90.00
_cell.angle_gamma   90.00
#
_symmetry.space_group_name_H-M   'P 1'
#
loop_
_entity.id
_entity.type
_entity.pdbx_description
1 polymer ?
#
loop_
_entity_poly.entity_id
_entity_poly.type
_entity_poly.pdbx_seq_one_letter_code
_entity_poly.pdbx_strand_id
1 'polypeptide(L)'
;MSKGSNLVGKFTTSVKKFVQDVESDHTRDGVTSTNERLRMVDSKINESYSTIKGALTSLHQNYESAKADNGVYNRYKLFKKMIKTVIKLDTQYWILIEIPKQEKHEQPSNYVMRCCSVLEKANATIDGKSSNARQAEETRIQSNRERLKSMSIPEIEEENKQLINDVYRLLKRYNNLRNTVHELKVSYMATKVYPGPARYFMLKDMVKSVLRHPSYMEVCHEDLIANNMISNGT
;
A
#
# COMPACT_ATOMS: atom_id res chain seq x y z
N MET A 1 -40.22 -38.57 41.06
CA MET A 1 -39.95 -37.20 41.55
C MET A 1 -38.51 -36.85 41.23
N SER A 2 -38.27 -35.71 40.55
CA SER A 2 -37.04 -34.89 40.60
C SER A 2 -35.73 -35.52 40.09
N LYS A 3 -34.91 -34.93 39.21
CA LYS A 3 -34.85 -33.62 38.55
C LYS A 3 -33.83 -33.78 37.41
N GLY A 4 -34.17 -33.34 36.19
CA GLY A 4 -33.17 -33.10 35.15
C GLY A 4 -32.36 -31.86 35.49
N SER A 5 -31.04 -31.99 35.59
CA SER A 5 -30.10 -30.91 35.89
C SER A 5 -29.25 -30.58 34.65
N ASN A 6 -29.64 -29.47 34.00
CA ASN A 6 -28.82 -28.46 33.33
C ASN A 6 -27.57 -28.92 32.55
N LEU A 7 -27.75 -29.13 31.24
CA LEU A 7 -26.69 -29.23 30.24
C LEU A 7 -26.35 -27.86 29.62
N VAL A 8 -26.16 -26.82 30.44
CA VAL A 8 -25.74 -25.48 29.97
C VAL A 8 -24.66 -24.97 30.93
N GLY A 9 -23.39 -25.23 30.63
CA GLY A 9 -22.33 -24.74 31.53
C GLY A 9 -20.88 -25.14 31.26
N LYS A 10 -20.48 -25.51 30.04
CA LYS A 10 -19.06 -25.83 29.74
C LYS A 10 -18.57 -25.41 28.35
N PHE A 11 -18.92 -24.20 27.90
CA PHE A 11 -18.38 -23.66 26.64
C PHE A 11 -17.75 -22.26 26.74
N THR A 12 -17.30 -21.83 27.93
CA THR A 12 -16.79 -20.45 28.10
C THR A 12 -15.38 -20.30 28.68
N THR A 13 -14.55 -21.34 28.75
CA THR A 13 -13.28 -21.22 29.51
C THR A 13 -11.98 -21.61 28.78
N SER A 14 -11.96 -21.88 27.46
CA SER A 14 -10.69 -22.30 26.83
C SER A 14 -10.44 -21.81 25.41
N VAL A 15 -10.70 -20.53 25.13
CA VAL A 15 -10.14 -19.81 23.96
C VAL A 15 -9.32 -18.61 24.43
N LYS A 16 -8.42 -18.84 25.41
CA LYS A 16 -7.40 -17.87 25.85
C LYS A 16 -6.05 -18.58 25.98
N LYS A 17 -5.48 -19.02 24.87
CA LYS A 17 -4.02 -19.17 24.70
C LYS A 17 -3.72 -19.67 23.30
N PHE A 18 -3.25 -18.78 22.45
CA PHE A 18 -2.07 -18.89 21.58
C PHE A 18 -2.03 -17.61 20.73
N VAL A 19 -1.96 -16.47 21.41
CA VAL A 19 -1.41 -15.24 20.85
C VAL A 19 -0.15 -15.05 21.66
N GLN A 20 1.00 -15.29 21.04
CA GLN A 20 2.26 -14.78 21.55
C GLN A 20 2.16 -13.27 21.35
N ASP A 21 1.64 -12.56 22.35
CA ASP A 21 1.73 -11.11 22.39
C ASP A 21 3.23 -10.82 22.28
N VAL A 22 3.63 -10.16 21.19
CA VAL A 22 4.97 -9.58 21.12
C VAL A 22 4.99 -8.55 22.23
N GLU A 23 5.68 -8.88 23.33
CA GLU A 23 5.72 -8.03 24.52
C GLU A 23 6.23 -6.65 24.09
N SER A 24 5.33 -5.67 24.13
CA SER A 24 5.63 -4.31 23.71
C SER A 24 6.64 -3.73 24.68
N ASP A 25 7.79 -3.28 24.18
CA ASP A 25 8.77 -2.58 25.02
C ASP A 25 8.23 -1.20 25.39
N HIS A 26 7.67 -1.10 26.60
CA HIS A 26 7.08 0.12 27.18
C HIS A 26 8.14 1.09 27.74
N THR A 27 9.43 0.80 27.60
CA THR A 27 10.48 1.77 27.93
C THR A 27 10.46 2.93 26.93
N ARG A 28 11.00 4.09 27.33
CA ARG A 28 11.13 5.25 26.44
C ARG A 28 11.86 4.88 25.15
N ASP A 29 12.91 4.08 25.23
CA ASP A 29 13.69 3.66 24.07
C ASP A 29 12.88 2.71 23.18
N GLY A 30 12.13 1.77 23.77
CA GLY A 30 11.24 0.86 23.06
C GLY A 30 10.12 1.55 22.28
N VAL A 31 9.40 2.48 22.93
CA VAL A 31 8.30 3.22 22.27
C VAL A 31 8.81 4.20 21.23
N THR A 32 9.98 4.81 21.46
CA THR A 32 10.64 5.70 20.49
C THR A 32 11.12 4.90 19.28
N SER A 33 11.77 3.76 19.50
CA SER A 33 12.21 2.85 18.43
C SER A 33 11.02 2.40 17.59
N THR A 34 9.92 1.99 18.23
CA THR A 34 8.69 1.62 17.52
C THR A 34 8.15 2.76 16.66
N ASN A 35 8.14 3.99 17.16
CA ASN A 35 7.72 5.16 16.40
C ASN A 35 8.57 5.38 15.15
N GLU A 36 9.90 5.32 15.31
CA GLU A 36 10.85 5.47 14.20
C GLU A 36 10.64 4.42 13.12
N ARG A 37 10.46 3.16 13.52
CA ARG A 37 10.22 2.02 12.61
C ARG A 37 8.92 2.22 11.82
N LEU A 38 7.84 2.60 12.50
CA LEU A 38 6.54 2.86 11.87
C LEU A 38 6.63 4.00 10.85
N ARG A 39 7.27 5.12 11.20
CA ARG A 39 7.44 6.27 10.31
C ARG A 39 8.32 5.96 9.10
N MET A 40 9.37 5.16 9.30
CA MET A 40 10.21 4.69 8.20
C MET A 40 9.40 3.85 7.21
N VAL A 41 8.60 2.89 7.70
CA VAL A 41 7.73 2.07 6.83
C VAL A 41 6.69 2.92 6.12
N ASP A 42 6.01 3.82 6.84
CA ASP A 42 5.03 4.73 6.28
C ASP A 42 5.60 5.50 5.10
N SER A 43 6.74 6.18 5.30
CA SER A 43 7.43 6.96 4.27
C SER A 43 7.73 6.13 3.01
N LYS A 44 8.29 4.92 3.19
CA LYS A 44 8.70 4.05 2.09
C LYS A 44 7.53 3.46 1.31
N ILE A 45 6.52 2.97 2.02
CA ILE A 45 5.32 2.43 1.36
C ILE A 45 4.59 3.56 0.65
N ASN A 46 4.56 4.76 1.23
CA ASN A 46 3.93 5.91 0.60
C ASN A 46 4.64 6.32 -0.70
N GLU A 47 5.97 6.24 -0.77
CA GLU A 47 6.75 6.48 -2.00
C GLU A 47 6.39 5.47 -3.11
N SER A 48 6.40 4.18 -2.77
CA SER A 48 6.00 3.11 -3.70
C SER A 48 4.53 3.24 -4.12
N TYR A 49 3.64 3.56 -3.18
CA TYR A 49 2.22 3.78 -3.43
C TYR A 49 2.00 4.96 -4.37
N SER A 50 2.66 6.09 -4.12
CA SER A 50 2.59 7.29 -4.96
C SER A 50 3.07 7.01 -6.39
N THR A 51 4.10 6.17 -6.54
CA THR A 51 4.60 5.73 -7.85
C THR A 51 3.56 4.94 -8.63
N ILE A 52 2.90 3.94 -8.01
CA ILE A 52 1.83 3.17 -8.67
C ILE A 52 0.64 4.07 -8.98
N LYS A 53 0.20 4.86 -8.00
CA LYS A 53 -0.90 5.82 -8.14
C LYS A 53 -0.67 6.75 -9.32
N GLY A 54 0.50 7.39 -9.40
CA GLY A 54 0.86 8.29 -10.50
C GLY A 54 0.84 7.61 -11.87
N ALA A 55 1.32 6.36 -11.96
CA ALA A 55 1.30 5.60 -13.21
C ALA A 55 -0.13 5.22 -13.64
N LEU A 56 -1.00 4.84 -12.70
CA LEU A 56 -2.40 4.54 -12.98
C LEU A 56 -3.21 5.79 -13.35
N THR A 57 -2.98 6.91 -12.66
CA THR A 57 -3.56 8.22 -13.02
C THR A 57 -3.10 8.69 -14.39
N SER A 58 -1.81 8.52 -14.72
CA SER A 58 -1.30 8.79 -16.06
C SER A 58 -1.96 7.88 -17.12
N LEU A 59 -2.18 6.60 -16.81
CA LEU A 59 -2.90 5.68 -17.71
C LEU A 59 -4.35 6.16 -17.94
N HIS A 60 -5.04 6.62 -16.91
CA HIS A 60 -6.38 7.18 -17.02
C HIS A 60 -6.42 8.43 -17.89
N GLN A 61 -5.58 9.42 -17.61
CA GLN A 61 -5.50 10.65 -18.40
C GLN A 61 -5.20 10.36 -19.88
N ASN A 62 -4.21 9.51 -20.15
CA ASN A 62 -3.87 9.10 -21.52
C ASN A 62 -4.99 8.34 -22.22
N TYR A 63 -5.78 7.56 -21.48
CA TYR A 63 -6.96 6.87 -22.03
C TYR A 63 -8.04 7.86 -22.46
N GLU A 64 -8.35 8.86 -21.62
CA GLU A 64 -9.31 9.90 -21.94
C GLU A 64 -8.86 10.71 -23.16
N SER A 65 -7.58 11.09 -23.23
CA SER A 65 -7.02 11.78 -24.40
C SER A 65 -7.07 10.93 -25.67
N ALA A 66 -6.85 9.60 -25.56
CA ALA A 66 -6.90 8.70 -26.70
C ALA A 66 -8.30 8.53 -27.30
N LYS A 67 -9.37 8.96 -26.62
CA LYS A 67 -10.74 8.97 -27.18
C LYS A 67 -10.90 10.00 -28.29
N ALA A 68 -10.11 11.08 -28.28
CA ALA A 68 -10.13 12.12 -29.31
C ALA A 68 -9.42 11.70 -30.63
N ASP A 69 -8.68 10.58 -30.63
CA ASP A 69 -8.01 10.06 -31.81
C ASP A 69 -8.97 9.20 -32.66
N ASN A 70 -9.18 9.63 -33.91
CA ASN A 70 -10.06 8.94 -34.86
C ASN A 70 -9.43 7.64 -35.43
N GLY A 71 -8.10 7.47 -35.34
CA GLY A 71 -7.38 6.33 -35.89
C GLY A 71 -7.35 5.10 -34.97
N VAL A 72 -7.99 4.00 -35.39
CA VAL A 72 -7.95 2.72 -34.63
C VAL A 72 -6.51 2.21 -34.43
N TYR A 73 -5.67 2.33 -35.45
CA TYR A 73 -4.27 1.90 -35.39
C TYR A 73 -3.44 2.73 -34.41
N ASN A 74 -3.65 4.04 -34.35
CA ASN A 74 -2.97 4.93 -33.41
C ASN A 74 -3.44 4.66 -31.97
N ARG A 75 -4.75 4.51 -31.75
CA ARG A 75 -5.31 4.10 -30.46
C ARG A 75 -4.76 2.76 -29.99
N TYR A 76 -4.60 1.79 -30.89
CA TYR A 76 -3.95 0.52 -30.57
C TYR A 76 -2.51 0.72 -30.05
N LYS A 77 -1.70 1.54 -30.75
CA LYS A 77 -0.33 1.87 -30.30
C LYS A 77 -0.33 2.56 -28.94
N LEU A 78 -1.25 3.49 -28.72
CA LEU A 78 -1.41 4.21 -27.46
C LEU A 78 -1.76 3.26 -26.31
N PHE A 79 -2.80 2.41 -26.45
CA PHE A 79 -3.16 1.45 -25.40
C PHE A 79 -2.00 0.52 -25.08
N LYS A 80 -1.30 0.01 -26.11
CA LYS A 80 -0.11 -0.81 -25.92
C LYS A 80 0.99 -0.08 -25.15
N LYS A 81 1.23 1.21 -25.45
CA LYS A 81 2.22 2.05 -24.76
C LYS A 81 1.83 2.27 -23.30
N MET A 82 0.59 2.70 -23.03
CA MET A 82 0.09 2.95 -21.67
C MET A 82 0.22 1.71 -20.79
N ILE A 83 -0.26 0.56 -21.27
CA ILE A 83 -0.18 -0.70 -20.52
C ILE A 83 1.28 -1.07 -20.25
N LYS A 84 2.16 -0.98 -21.28
CA LYS A 84 3.59 -1.26 -21.11
C LYS A 84 4.27 -0.38 -20.05
N THR A 85 3.91 0.91 -19.98
CA THR A 85 4.45 1.82 -18.96
C THR A 85 4.07 1.35 -17.55
N VAL A 86 2.80 0.98 -17.34
CA VAL A 86 2.33 0.55 -16.01
C VAL A 86 2.89 -0.82 -15.61
N ILE A 87 2.83 -1.81 -16.49
CA ILE A 87 3.29 -3.17 -16.15
C ILE A 87 4.81 -3.25 -15.95
N LYS A 88 5.57 -2.26 -16.44
CA LYS A 88 7.01 -2.16 -16.22
C LYS A 88 7.32 -2.07 -14.72
N LEU A 89 6.45 -1.44 -13.93
CA LEU A 89 6.56 -1.37 -12.47
C LEU A 89 6.57 -2.75 -11.80
N ASP A 90 5.79 -3.71 -12.31
CA ASP A 90 5.75 -5.10 -11.80
C ASP A 90 6.88 -5.99 -12.38
N THR A 91 7.76 -5.43 -13.22
CA THR A 91 8.95 -6.14 -13.74
C THR A 91 10.25 -5.58 -13.19
N GLN A 92 10.24 -4.36 -12.65
CA GLN A 92 11.41 -3.71 -12.08
C GLN A 92 11.34 -3.80 -10.55
N TYR A 93 11.92 -4.88 -10.02
CA TYR A 93 11.89 -5.24 -8.60
C TYR A 93 12.43 -4.14 -7.65
N TRP A 94 13.21 -3.19 -8.16
CA TRP A 94 13.74 -2.06 -7.38
C TRP A 94 12.78 -0.87 -7.26
N ILE A 95 11.71 -0.81 -8.07
CA ILE A 95 10.78 0.34 -8.08
C ILE A 95 9.68 0.16 -7.04
N LEU A 96 9.19 -1.07 -6.88
CA LEU A 96 8.09 -1.39 -5.98
C LEU A 96 8.58 -2.28 -4.85
N ILE A 97 8.31 -1.84 -3.62
CA ILE A 97 8.62 -2.62 -2.43
C ILE A 97 7.79 -3.91 -2.39
N GLU A 98 8.46 -5.03 -2.19
CA GLU A 98 7.78 -6.28 -1.86
C GLU A 98 7.45 -6.30 -0.37
N ILE A 99 6.16 -6.43 -0.06
CA ILE A 99 5.67 -6.59 1.30
C ILE A 99 5.11 -8.00 1.50
N PRO A 100 5.27 -8.56 2.70
CA PRO A 100 4.68 -9.85 3.00
C PRO A 100 3.16 -9.81 2.87
N LYS A 101 2.54 -10.95 2.56
CA LYS A 101 1.08 -11.10 2.68
C LYS A 101 0.69 -11.29 4.14
N GLN A 102 -0.41 -10.68 4.56
CA GLN A 102 -1.00 -10.91 5.88
C GLN A 102 -1.55 -12.34 5.96
N GLU A 103 -1.26 -13.03 7.06
CA GLU A 103 -1.80 -14.37 7.30
C GLU A 103 -3.24 -14.30 7.81
N LYS A 104 -4.06 -15.33 7.55
CA LYS A 104 -5.51 -15.32 7.85
C LYS A 104 -5.87 -15.03 9.31
N HIS A 105 -4.98 -15.36 10.24
CA HIS A 105 -5.18 -15.20 11.68
C HIS A 105 -4.22 -14.17 12.31
N GLU A 106 -3.47 -13.44 11.48
CA GLU A 106 -2.51 -12.44 11.95
C GLU A 106 -3.20 -11.13 12.30
N GLN A 107 -3.00 -10.67 13.54
CA GLN A 107 -3.51 -9.38 13.99
C GLN A 107 -2.90 -8.22 13.17
N PRO A 108 -3.67 -7.15 12.88
CA PRO A 108 -3.19 -6.03 12.08
C PRO A 108 -1.89 -5.40 12.61
N SER A 109 -1.75 -5.26 13.92
CA SER A 109 -0.53 -4.73 14.56
C SER A 109 0.68 -5.63 14.30
N ASN A 110 0.54 -6.95 14.48
CA ASN A 110 1.60 -7.92 14.24
C ASN A 110 2.04 -7.92 12.77
N TYR A 111 1.07 -7.83 11.85
CA TYR A 111 1.35 -7.69 10.43
C TYR A 111 2.17 -6.43 10.10
N VAL A 112 1.79 -5.28 10.67
CA VAL A 112 2.53 -4.02 10.50
C VAL A 112 3.96 -4.14 11.04
N MET A 113 4.13 -4.70 12.23
CA MET A 113 5.47 -4.88 12.82
C MET A 113 6.35 -5.85 12.03
N ARG A 114 5.75 -6.89 11.44
CA ARG A 114 6.46 -7.81 10.54
C ARG A 114 6.90 -7.12 9.25
N CYS A 115 6.04 -6.26 8.68
CA CYS A 115 6.43 -5.39 7.56
C CYS A 115 7.60 -4.48 7.94
N CYS A 116 7.60 -3.88 9.14
CA CYS A 116 8.74 -3.09 9.65
C CYS A 116 10.04 -3.90 9.63
N SER A 117 10.04 -5.08 10.24
CA SER A 117 11.22 -5.96 10.29
C SER A 117 11.74 -6.38 8.91
N VAL A 118 10.85 -6.65 7.94
CA VAL A 118 11.26 -6.98 6.56
C VAL A 118 11.90 -5.76 5.88
N LEU A 119 11.28 -4.59 6.02
CA LEU A 119 11.72 -3.38 5.35
C LEU A 119 12.98 -2.75 5.93
N GLU A 120 13.26 -2.99 7.22
CA GLU A 120 14.52 -2.66 7.88
C GLU A 120 15.68 -3.44 7.26
N LYS A 121 15.52 -4.77 7.13
CA LYS A 121 16.52 -5.65 6.53
C LYS A 121 16.78 -5.29 5.06
N ALA A 122 15.72 -5.00 4.30
CA ALA A 122 15.84 -4.55 2.93
C ALA A 122 16.52 -3.17 2.82
N ASN A 123 16.32 -2.28 3.79
CA ASN A 123 16.91 -0.93 3.78
C ASN A 123 18.43 -0.94 3.93
N ALA A 124 18.96 -1.85 4.75
CA ALA A 124 20.40 -2.02 4.90
C ALA A 124 21.11 -2.41 3.59
N THR A 125 20.34 -2.80 2.55
CA THR A 125 20.86 -3.38 1.31
C THR A 125 20.71 -2.44 0.10
N ILE A 126 19.92 -1.37 0.17
CA ILE A 126 19.57 -0.52 -0.98
C ILE A 126 20.13 0.90 -0.79
N ASP A 127 21.37 1.10 -1.21
CA ASP A 127 22.13 2.34 -0.97
C ASP A 127 22.21 3.23 -2.24
N GLY A 128 21.03 3.62 -2.76
CA GLY A 128 20.90 4.32 -4.06
C GLY A 128 20.31 5.75 -4.02
N LYS A 129 20.12 6.37 -2.85
CA LYS A 129 19.52 7.72 -2.75
C LYS A 129 20.58 8.81 -3.01
N SER A 130 20.20 9.86 -3.75
CA SER A 130 21.00 11.08 -3.92
C SER A 130 21.34 11.72 -2.55
N SER A 131 22.50 12.36 -2.42
CA SER A 131 22.97 12.92 -1.13
C SER A 131 21.95 13.87 -0.51
N ASN A 132 21.26 14.67 -1.32
CA ASN A 132 20.26 15.62 -0.85
C ASN A 132 19.01 14.91 -0.27
N ALA A 133 18.62 13.77 -0.85
CA ALA A 133 17.48 12.99 -0.36
C ALA A 133 17.83 12.27 0.95
N ARG A 134 19.10 11.85 1.13
CA ARG A 134 19.58 11.30 2.41
C ARG A 134 19.59 12.35 3.50
N GLN A 135 20.14 13.53 3.21
CA GLN A 135 20.20 14.63 4.18
C GLN A 135 18.81 15.11 4.61
N ALA A 136 17.85 15.18 3.68
CA ALA A 136 16.46 15.50 4.01
C ALA A 136 15.82 14.44 4.91
N GLU A 137 16.06 13.15 4.65
CA GLU A 137 15.55 12.06 5.47
C GLU A 137 16.17 12.08 6.88
N GLU A 138 17.49 12.23 6.99
CA GLU A 138 18.20 12.34 8.27
C GLU A 138 17.70 13.53 9.09
N THR A 139 17.46 14.68 8.45
CA THR A 139 16.90 15.86 9.11
C THR A 139 15.50 15.58 9.67
N ARG A 140 14.65 14.87 8.91
CA ARG A 140 13.31 14.47 9.38
C ARG A 140 13.38 13.50 10.55
N ILE A 141 14.29 12.51 10.50
CA ILE A 141 14.49 11.55 11.58
C ILE A 141 14.98 12.27 12.85
N GLN A 142 15.96 13.17 12.71
CA GLN A 142 16.52 13.92 13.82
C GLN A 142 15.49 14.85 14.47
N SER A 143 14.73 15.60 13.65
CA SER A 143 13.63 16.44 14.15
C SER A 143 12.57 15.63 14.88
N ASN A 144 12.21 14.44 14.36
CA ASN A 144 11.27 13.55 15.04
C ASN A 144 11.83 13.05 16.38
N ARG A 145 13.11 12.68 16.44
CA ARG A 145 13.78 12.27 17.69
C ARG A 145 13.74 13.36 18.74
N GLU A 146 14.00 14.60 18.36
CA GLU A 146 13.94 15.75 19.27
C GLU A 146 12.53 15.99 19.79
N ARG A 147 11.52 15.88 18.93
CA ARG A 147 10.11 15.96 19.33
C ARG A 147 9.75 14.87 20.34
N LEU A 148 10.11 13.62 20.06
CA LEU A 148 9.80 12.48 20.95
C LEU A 148 10.47 12.61 22.33
N LYS A 149 11.66 13.23 22.42
CA LYS A 149 12.30 13.50 23.72
C LYS A 149 11.48 14.42 24.63
N SER A 150 10.70 15.34 24.04
CA SER A 150 9.84 16.27 24.77
C SER A 150 8.46 15.68 25.14
N MET A 151 8.13 14.49 24.63
CA MET A 151 6.86 13.82 24.88
C MET A 151 6.96 12.84 26.05
N SER A 152 5.82 12.60 26.70
CA SER A 152 5.65 11.53 27.68
C SER A 152 5.52 10.17 26.99
N ILE A 153 5.86 9.09 27.71
CA ILE A 153 5.74 7.71 27.18
C ILE A 153 4.31 7.41 26.71
N PRO A 154 3.24 7.70 27.48
CA PRO A 154 1.87 7.41 27.04
C PRO A 154 1.46 8.15 25.75
N GLU A 155 1.95 9.38 25.55
CA GLU A 155 1.68 10.12 24.31
C GLU A 155 2.35 9.45 23.09
N ILE A 156 3.57 8.94 23.25
CA ILE A 156 4.28 8.22 22.18
C ILE A 156 3.57 6.89 21.88
N GLU A 157 3.08 6.19 22.90
CA GLU A 157 2.33 4.94 22.74
C GLU A 157 1.01 5.14 21.98
N GLU A 158 0.25 6.19 22.31
CA GLU A 158 -0.99 6.50 21.59
C GLU A 158 -0.69 6.92 20.14
N GLU A 159 0.38 7.69 19.91
CA GLU A 159 0.85 8.01 18.56
C GLU A 159 1.24 6.75 17.78
N ASN A 160 1.95 5.81 18.41
CA ASN A 160 2.33 4.54 17.78
C ASN A 160 1.10 3.71 17.41
N LYS A 161 0.10 3.65 18.29
CA LYS A 161 -1.16 2.96 18.01
C LYS A 161 -1.89 3.57 16.82
N GLN A 162 -1.92 4.90 16.72
CA GLN A 162 -2.48 5.60 15.57
C GLN A 162 -1.69 5.28 14.29
N LEU A 163 -0.36 5.38 14.35
CA LEU A 163 0.54 5.05 13.23
C LEU A 163 0.39 3.60 12.76
N ILE A 164 0.22 2.63 13.67
CA ILE A 164 -0.05 1.24 13.30
C ILE A 164 -1.31 1.14 12.45
N ASN A 165 -2.39 1.80 12.85
CA ASN A 165 -3.64 1.78 12.09
C ASN A 165 -3.48 2.45 10.72
N ASP A 166 -2.78 3.57 10.65
CA ASP A 166 -2.56 4.31 9.41
C ASP A 166 -1.66 3.53 8.44
N VAL A 167 -0.55 2.98 8.93
CA VAL A 167 0.34 2.11 8.15
C VAL A 167 -0.40 0.87 7.67
N TYR A 168 -1.25 0.26 8.50
CA TYR A 168 -2.06 -0.89 8.07
C TYR A 168 -2.98 -0.55 6.89
N ARG A 169 -3.69 0.58 6.96
CA ARG A 169 -4.54 1.06 5.84
C ARG A 169 -3.70 1.35 4.60
N LEU A 170 -2.54 1.99 4.75
CA LEU A 170 -1.62 2.26 3.65
C LEU A 170 -1.11 0.99 2.99
N LEU A 171 -0.67 -0.01 3.77
CA LEU A 171 -0.22 -1.31 3.27
C LEU A 171 -1.33 -2.02 2.48
N LYS A 172 -2.59 -1.96 2.95
CA LYS A 172 -3.74 -2.52 2.24
C LYS A 172 -3.99 -1.82 0.91
N ARG A 173 -4.03 -0.48 0.89
CA ARG A 173 -4.21 0.30 -0.35
C ARG A 173 -3.08 0.03 -1.35
N TYR A 174 -1.84 0.01 -0.87
CA TYR A 174 -0.67 -0.31 -1.68
C TYR A 174 -0.75 -1.70 -2.31
N ASN A 175 -1.03 -2.73 -1.51
CA ASN A 175 -1.19 -4.10 -2.01
C ASN A 175 -2.30 -4.21 -3.05
N ASN A 176 -3.43 -3.54 -2.82
CA ASN A 176 -4.55 -3.55 -3.75
C ASN A 176 -4.15 -2.97 -5.11
N LEU A 177 -3.50 -1.80 -5.14
CA LEU A 177 -3.01 -1.22 -6.40
C LEU A 177 -1.93 -2.08 -7.06
N ARG A 178 -1.01 -2.65 -6.27
CA ARG A 178 0.03 -3.56 -6.78
C ARG A 178 -0.58 -4.78 -7.45
N ASN A 179 -1.65 -5.35 -6.87
CA ASN A 179 -2.39 -6.47 -7.46
C ASN A 179 -3.05 -6.05 -8.78
N THR A 180 -3.68 -4.87 -8.86
CA THR A 180 -4.23 -4.35 -10.12
C THR A 180 -3.17 -4.24 -11.22
N VAL A 181 -1.96 -3.76 -10.89
CA VAL A 181 -0.83 -3.71 -11.85
C VAL A 181 -0.40 -5.11 -12.27
N HIS A 182 -0.31 -6.04 -11.32
CA HIS A 182 0.06 -7.43 -11.60
C HIS A 182 -0.96 -8.14 -12.50
N GLU A 183 -2.25 -8.01 -12.22
CA GLU A 183 -3.34 -8.55 -13.05
C GLU A 183 -3.33 -7.96 -14.47
N LEU A 184 -3.07 -6.65 -14.58
CA LEU A 184 -2.88 -5.99 -15.88
C LEU A 184 -1.72 -6.61 -16.66
N LYS A 185 -0.59 -6.90 -16.01
CA LYS A 185 0.56 -7.58 -16.64
C LYS A 185 0.21 -8.98 -17.11
N VAL A 186 -0.39 -9.80 -16.24
CA VAL A 186 -0.78 -11.18 -16.58
C VAL A 186 -1.72 -11.17 -17.79
N SER A 187 -2.74 -10.32 -17.75
CA SER A 187 -3.69 -10.12 -18.84
C SER A 187 -2.98 -9.67 -20.13
N TYR A 188 -2.11 -8.67 -20.04
CA TYR A 188 -1.35 -8.17 -21.19
C TYR A 188 -0.49 -9.25 -21.84
N MET A 189 0.18 -10.09 -21.04
CA MET A 189 1.00 -11.19 -21.55
C MET A 189 0.13 -12.23 -22.27
N ALA A 190 -1.04 -12.56 -21.72
CA ALA A 190 -2.00 -13.46 -22.36
C ALA A 190 -2.49 -12.93 -23.73
N THR A 191 -2.54 -11.61 -23.94
CA THR A 191 -2.94 -11.06 -25.26
C THR A 191 -1.94 -11.32 -26.39
N LYS A 192 -0.69 -11.70 -26.07
CA LYS A 192 0.38 -11.76 -27.08
C LYS A 192 0.15 -12.83 -28.15
N VAL A 193 -0.67 -13.84 -27.86
CA VAL A 193 -1.00 -14.92 -28.79
C VAL A 193 -2.06 -14.52 -29.83
N TYR A 194 -2.76 -13.39 -29.62
CA TYR A 194 -3.88 -12.97 -30.46
C TYR A 194 -3.45 -12.02 -31.59
N PRO A 195 -4.11 -12.09 -32.76
CA PRO A 195 -3.86 -11.19 -33.89
C PRO A 195 -4.29 -9.75 -33.58
N GLY A 196 -3.75 -8.79 -34.34
CA GLY A 196 -3.87 -7.35 -34.09
C GLY A 196 -5.29 -6.82 -33.81
N PRO A 197 -6.30 -7.11 -34.67
CA PRO A 197 -7.66 -6.61 -34.47
C PRO A 197 -8.32 -7.12 -33.19
N ALA A 198 -8.23 -8.43 -32.90
CA ALA A 198 -8.73 -9.00 -31.65
C ALA A 198 -8.02 -8.40 -30.44
N ARG A 199 -6.71 -8.26 -30.54
CA ARG A 199 -5.87 -7.70 -29.50
C ARG A 199 -6.22 -6.25 -29.17
N TYR A 200 -6.64 -5.44 -30.14
CA TYR A 200 -7.07 -4.06 -29.88
C TYR A 200 -8.19 -3.97 -28.84
N PHE A 201 -9.26 -4.77 -29.02
CA PHE A 201 -10.38 -4.79 -28.08
C PHE A 201 -9.93 -5.24 -26.69
N MET A 202 -9.11 -6.29 -26.61
CA MET A 202 -8.55 -6.76 -25.35
C MET A 202 -7.74 -5.68 -24.62
N LEU A 203 -6.86 -4.95 -25.32
CA LEU A 203 -6.08 -3.86 -24.70
C LEU A 203 -6.97 -2.72 -24.20
N LYS A 204 -7.99 -2.35 -25.00
CA LYS A 204 -8.96 -1.32 -24.61
C LYS A 204 -9.74 -1.73 -23.35
N ASP A 205 -10.17 -2.98 -23.29
CA ASP A 205 -10.95 -3.49 -22.16
C ASP A 205 -10.08 -3.66 -20.90
N MET A 206 -8.80 -4.02 -21.05
CA MET A 206 -7.85 -4.01 -19.93
C MET A 206 -7.69 -2.63 -19.31
N VAL A 207 -7.51 -1.60 -20.15
CA VAL A 207 -7.45 -0.21 -19.66
C VAL A 207 -8.73 0.14 -18.91
N LYS A 208 -9.91 -0.10 -19.52
CA LYS A 208 -11.20 0.14 -18.85
C LYS A 208 -11.37 -0.64 -17.54
N SER A 209 -10.87 -1.87 -17.47
CA SER A 209 -10.95 -2.72 -16.28
C SER A 209 -10.15 -2.10 -15.13
N VAL A 210 -8.96 -1.57 -15.41
CA VAL A 210 -8.16 -0.83 -14.43
C VAL A 210 -8.92 0.42 -13.96
N LEU A 211 -9.50 1.18 -14.88
CA LEU A 211 -10.24 2.42 -14.55
C LEU A 211 -11.52 2.18 -13.76
N ARG A 212 -12.08 0.97 -13.80
CA ARG A 212 -13.27 0.57 -13.04
C ARG A 212 -12.93 -0.25 -11.82
N HIS A 213 -11.65 -0.54 -11.59
CA HIS A 213 -11.24 -1.38 -10.47
C HIS A 213 -11.51 -0.62 -9.16
N PRO A 214 -12.20 -1.22 -8.17
CA PRO A 214 -12.58 -0.53 -6.94
C PRO A 214 -11.41 0.17 -6.26
N SER A 215 -10.26 -0.51 -6.18
CA SER A 215 -9.06 0.04 -5.55
C SER A 215 -8.47 1.25 -6.26
N TYR A 216 -8.68 1.41 -7.58
CA TYR A 216 -8.27 2.62 -8.30
C TYR A 216 -9.32 3.72 -8.18
N MET A 217 -10.61 3.35 -8.19
CA MET A 217 -11.70 4.31 -7.99
C MET A 217 -11.63 4.99 -6.61
N GLU A 218 -11.30 4.24 -5.56
CA GLU A 218 -11.02 4.79 -4.22
C GLU A 218 -9.97 5.91 -4.28
N VAL A 219 -8.87 5.70 -5.02
CA VAL A 219 -7.82 6.71 -5.20
C VAL A 219 -8.34 7.96 -5.93
N CYS A 220 -9.14 7.78 -6.98
CA CYS A 220 -9.72 8.92 -7.70
C CYS A 220 -10.68 9.74 -6.82
N HIS A 221 -11.45 9.08 -5.95
CA HIS A 221 -12.34 9.75 -5.02
C HIS A 221 -11.58 10.50 -3.92
N GLU A 222 -10.51 9.92 -3.38
CA GLU A 222 -9.62 10.61 -2.43
C GLU A 222 -9.07 11.92 -3.01
N ASP A 223 -8.59 11.90 -4.26
CA ASP A 223 -8.03 13.09 -4.92
C ASP A 223 -9.09 14.18 -5.18
N LEU A 224 -10.32 13.78 -5.54
CA LEU A 224 -11.43 14.72 -5.72
C LEU A 224 -11.82 15.39 -4.40
N ILE A 225 -11.88 14.62 -3.31
CA ILE A 225 -12.20 15.15 -1.98
C ILE A 225 -11.10 16.11 -1.51
N ALA A 226 -9.83 15.74 -1.67
CA ALA A 226 -8.70 16.58 -1.30
C ALA A 226 -8.70 17.92 -2.07
N ASN A 227 -8.94 17.88 -3.38
CA ASN A 227 -9.01 19.08 -4.21
C ASN A 227 -10.19 19.98 -3.84
N ASN A 228 -11.35 19.41 -3.49
CA ASN A 228 -12.53 20.17 -3.06
C ASN A 228 -12.34 20.82 -1.68
N MET A 229 -11.57 20.19 -0.78
CA MET A 229 -11.24 20.79 0.52
C MET A 229 -10.29 21.99 0.35
N ILE A 230 -9.33 21.91 -0.57
CA ILE A 230 -8.41 23.01 -0.86
C ILE A 230 -9.13 24.19 -1.53
N SER A 231 -10.07 23.93 -2.44
CA SER A 231 -10.84 25.00 -3.12
C SER A 231 -11.84 25.72 -2.21
N ASN A 232 -12.28 25.09 -1.12
CA ASN A 232 -13.22 25.65 -0.16
C ASN A 232 -12.52 26.29 1.07
N GLY A 233 -11.19 26.25 1.10
CA GLY A 233 -10.35 26.79 2.18
C GLY A 233 -9.59 28.07 1.82
N THR A 234 -9.89 28.68 0.67
CA THR A 234 -9.40 29.99 0.20
C THR A 234 -10.57 30.94 0.00
#